data_AF-A0A5N5KQ62-F1
#
_entry.id   AF-A0A5N5KQ62-F1
#
_cell.length_a   1.000
_cell.length_b   1.000
_cell.length_c   1.000
_cell.angle_alpha   90.00
_cell.angle_beta   90.00
_cell.angle_gamma   90.00
#
_symmetry.space_group_name_H-M   'P 1'
#
loop_
_entity.id
_entity.type
_entity.pdbx_description
1 polymer ?
#
loop_
_entity_poly.entity_id
_entity_poly.type
_entity_poly.pdbx_seq_one_letter_code
_entity_poly.pdbx_strand_id
1 'polypeptide(L)'
;MSAPSRQAAKPFIQTKLSFIPTTSRIAQPPKLSRSASAMSSSSSSTPSQPPHRQRHQPHHNNLNRFLTIQDSHRNYATALSEIRSGRKRSHWIWFVFPQITGLGQFPSQMARHFAITSLEEARAYLAHPVLGQRLREISKAVLDSEVEDVGQLMGSMAVDKDKLRSSMTLFKRVVDGMGEAERGEEDEVFEGVLEKYFEGVEDGETVKRLGLH
;
A
#
# COMPACT_ATOMS: atom_id res chain seq x y z
N MET A 1 18.99 53.30 4.90
CA MET A 1 20.15 53.29 3.98
C MET A 1 21.37 52.80 4.75
N SER A 2 22.28 52.11 4.06
CA SER A 2 23.55 51.50 4.53
C SER A 2 23.51 50.04 4.99
N ALA A 3 23.47 49.16 3.99
CA ALA A 3 24.42 48.03 3.87
C ALA A 3 25.51 48.48 2.86
N PRO A 4 26.73 47.90 2.77
CA PRO A 4 26.96 46.45 2.72
C PRO A 4 28.26 45.95 3.40
N SER A 5 28.36 44.64 3.63
CA SER A 5 29.64 43.95 3.68
C SER A 5 29.55 42.58 3.02
N ARG A 6 30.29 42.48 1.91
CA ARG A 6 30.61 41.27 1.16
C ARG A 6 31.91 40.68 1.71
N GLN A 7 31.97 39.35 1.81
CA GLN A 7 33.10 38.43 1.52
C GLN A 7 32.87 37.12 2.29
N ALA A 8 33.24 35.93 1.84
CA ALA A 8 33.88 35.47 0.61
C ALA A 8 33.55 33.98 0.43
N ALA A 9 33.38 33.55 -0.83
CA ALA A 9 33.32 32.16 -1.23
C ALA A 9 34.72 31.66 -1.60
N LYS A 10 35.11 30.45 -1.14
CA LYS A 10 36.20 29.58 -1.65
C LYS A 10 35.94 28.13 -1.19
N PRO A 11 36.57 27.10 -1.78
CA PRO A 11 36.43 26.67 -3.16
C PRO A 11 36.04 25.18 -3.30
N PHE A 12 35.66 24.86 -4.53
CA PHE A 12 35.55 23.57 -5.21
C PHE A 12 36.62 22.52 -4.79
N ILE A 13 36.20 21.30 -4.43
CA ILE A 13 37.03 20.09 -4.55
C ILE A 13 36.29 19.10 -5.45
N GLN A 14 36.90 18.86 -6.61
CA GLN A 14 36.46 17.97 -7.66
C GLN A 14 37.29 16.69 -7.56
N THR A 15 36.70 15.61 -7.05
CA THR A 15 37.35 14.28 -7.10
C THR A 15 36.96 13.61 -8.42
N LYS A 16 37.87 13.69 -9.40
CA LYS A 16 37.95 12.77 -10.54
C LYS A 16 39.00 11.71 -10.21
N LEU A 17 38.66 10.43 -10.43
CA LEU A 17 39.51 9.28 -10.81
C LEU A 17 38.61 8.03 -10.62
N SER A 18 38.50 7.05 -11.49
CA SER A 18 39.16 6.71 -12.75
C SER A 18 38.31 5.64 -13.42
N PHE A 19 38.00 5.84 -14.69
CA PHE A 19 37.26 4.93 -15.56
C PHE A 19 38.24 3.86 -16.07
N ILE A 20 37.95 2.58 -15.80
CA ILE A 20 38.72 1.44 -16.33
C ILE A 20 37.88 0.79 -17.42
N PRO A 21 38.31 0.79 -18.70
CA PRO A 21 37.67 -0.01 -19.72
C PRO A 21 38.31 -1.40 -19.75
N THR A 22 37.51 -2.46 -19.70
CA THR A 22 37.95 -3.80 -20.09
C THR A 22 37.04 -4.29 -21.20
N THR A 23 37.58 -4.28 -22.40
CA THR A 23 37.00 -4.84 -23.62
C THR A 23 37.50 -6.28 -23.79
N SER A 24 36.70 -7.07 -24.51
CA SER A 24 36.97 -8.43 -25.05
C SER A 24 36.29 -9.53 -24.23
N ARG A 25 35.58 -10.51 -24.82
CA ARG A 25 35.69 -11.05 -26.18
C ARG A 25 34.42 -11.84 -26.51
N ILE A 26 33.97 -11.68 -27.76
CA ILE A 26 32.94 -12.49 -28.43
C ILE A 26 33.44 -13.94 -28.58
N ALA A 27 32.58 -14.92 -28.27
CA ALA A 27 32.70 -16.29 -28.79
C ALA A 27 31.35 -17.05 -28.77
N GLN A 28 30.82 -17.31 -29.96
CA GLN A 28 29.93 -18.42 -30.36
C GLN A 28 30.38 -18.83 -31.77
N PRO A 29 30.02 -20.00 -32.34
CA PRO A 29 29.54 -21.28 -31.79
C PRO A 29 30.38 -22.47 -32.37
N PRO A 30 29.93 -23.74 -32.27
CA PRO A 30 29.33 -24.33 -33.48
C PRO A 30 28.11 -25.26 -33.24
N LYS A 31 27.36 -25.49 -34.33
CA LYS A 31 26.17 -26.35 -34.46
C LYS A 31 26.53 -27.79 -34.90
N LEU A 32 25.51 -28.66 -34.84
CA LEU A 32 25.30 -30.00 -35.48
C LEU A 32 25.42 -31.16 -34.47
N SER A 33 24.57 -32.21 -34.42
CA SER A 33 23.58 -32.74 -35.36
C SER A 33 22.51 -33.65 -34.69
N ARG A 34 21.33 -33.72 -35.32
CA ARG A 34 20.34 -34.82 -35.48
C ARG A 34 20.47 -36.12 -34.65
N SER A 35 19.32 -36.63 -34.15
CA SER A 35 18.65 -37.85 -34.68
C SER A 35 17.25 -38.05 -34.06
N ALA A 36 16.40 -38.75 -34.82
CA ALA A 36 14.97 -39.02 -34.59
C ALA A 36 14.72 -40.47 -34.15
N SER A 37 13.42 -40.80 -33.95
CA SER A 37 12.77 -42.13 -33.74
C SER A 37 12.55 -42.51 -32.26
N ALA A 38 11.48 -43.16 -31.83
CA ALA A 38 10.23 -43.64 -32.43
C ALA A 38 9.19 -43.97 -31.32
N MET A 39 7.99 -44.29 -31.77
CA MET A 39 6.74 -44.60 -31.06
C MET A 39 6.80 -45.85 -30.16
N SER A 40 5.99 -45.90 -29.09
CA SER A 40 4.86 -46.86 -28.92
C SER A 40 4.31 -46.92 -27.48
N SER A 41 3.00 -46.68 -27.39
CA SER A 41 1.96 -47.42 -26.65
C SER A 41 2.31 -48.24 -25.41
N SER A 42 1.61 -47.99 -24.30
CA SER A 42 0.92 -49.03 -23.50
C SER A 42 -0.06 -48.41 -22.51
N SER A 43 -1.31 -48.85 -22.65
CA SER A 43 -2.49 -48.56 -21.85
C SER A 43 -2.42 -49.26 -20.49
N SER A 44 -2.86 -48.58 -19.43
CA SER A 44 -3.49 -49.25 -18.29
C SER A 44 -4.60 -48.38 -17.73
N SER A 45 -5.77 -48.99 -17.61
CA SER A 45 -7.06 -48.41 -17.25
C SER A 45 -7.21 -48.30 -15.74
N THR A 46 -8.12 -47.41 -15.30
CA THR A 46 -8.89 -47.33 -14.03
C THR A 46 -8.59 -46.07 -13.19
N PRO A 47 -9.58 -45.40 -12.55
CA PRO A 47 -10.95 -45.09 -12.97
C PRO A 47 -11.20 -43.56 -13.06
N SER A 48 -12.18 -43.17 -13.88
CA SER A 48 -12.63 -41.77 -14.03
C SER A 48 -13.29 -41.24 -12.75
N GLN A 49 -12.57 -40.45 -11.97
CA GLN A 49 -13.18 -39.44 -11.09
C GLN A 49 -13.59 -38.23 -11.95
N PRO A 50 -14.76 -37.61 -11.70
CA PRO A 50 -15.16 -36.40 -12.42
C PRO A 50 -14.12 -35.30 -12.17
N PRO A 51 -13.85 -34.41 -13.15
CA PRO A 51 -12.94 -33.30 -12.90
C PRO A 51 -13.53 -32.49 -11.76
N HIS A 52 -12.83 -32.51 -10.62
CA HIS A 52 -13.08 -31.58 -9.54
C HIS A 52 -13.06 -30.20 -10.18
N ARG A 53 -14.26 -29.61 -10.34
CA ARG A 53 -14.45 -28.18 -10.54
C ARG A 53 -13.55 -27.57 -9.47
N GLN A 54 -12.42 -27.00 -9.87
CA GLN A 54 -11.64 -26.15 -8.98
C GLN A 54 -12.62 -25.06 -8.56
N ARG A 55 -13.29 -25.27 -7.41
CA ARG A 55 -14.00 -24.23 -6.70
C ARG A 55 -13.00 -23.10 -6.61
N HIS A 56 -13.37 -21.94 -7.12
CA HIS A 56 -12.60 -20.71 -7.08
C HIS A 56 -11.78 -20.68 -5.78
N GLN A 57 -10.46 -20.80 -5.91
CA GLN A 57 -9.58 -20.58 -4.77
C GLN A 57 -9.84 -19.15 -4.29
N PRO A 58 -10.01 -18.92 -2.98
CA PRO A 58 -10.17 -17.57 -2.47
C PRO A 58 -8.99 -16.74 -2.95
N HIS A 59 -9.28 -15.52 -3.42
CA HIS A 59 -8.25 -14.57 -3.83
C HIS A 59 -7.18 -14.55 -2.73
N HIS A 60 -5.98 -14.99 -3.06
CA HIS A 60 -4.86 -14.97 -2.12
C HIS A 60 -4.73 -13.53 -1.63
N ASN A 61 -5.14 -13.27 -0.39
CA ASN A 61 -5.03 -11.98 0.29
C ASN A 61 -3.54 -11.70 0.49
N ASN A 62 -2.87 -11.28 -0.59
CA ASN A 62 -1.43 -11.09 -0.60
C ASN A 62 -1.10 -9.77 0.09
N LEU A 63 -1.18 -9.78 1.42
CA LEU A 63 -0.88 -8.64 2.27
C LEU A 63 0.63 -8.31 2.30
N ASN A 64 1.49 -9.21 1.82
CA ASN A 64 2.94 -8.98 1.75
C ASN A 64 3.30 -7.76 0.91
N ARG A 65 2.46 -7.35 -0.06
CA ARG A 65 2.69 -6.11 -0.82
C ARG A 65 2.74 -4.89 0.10
N PHE A 66 1.88 -4.83 1.11
CA PHE A 66 1.85 -3.74 2.09
C PHE A 66 3.04 -3.82 3.05
N LEU A 67 3.32 -5.01 3.61
CA LEU A 67 4.46 -5.21 4.52
C LEU A 67 5.78 -4.82 3.85
N THR A 68 6.03 -5.35 2.66
CA THR A 68 7.27 -5.14 1.92
C THR A 68 7.52 -3.66 1.71
N ILE A 69 6.52 -2.90 1.25
CA ILE A 69 6.70 -1.48 0.99
C ILE A 69 6.77 -0.64 2.27
N GLN A 70 6.01 -0.99 3.33
CA GLN A 70 6.04 -0.26 4.60
C GLN A 70 7.38 -0.41 5.33
N ASP A 71 8.00 -1.60 5.24
CA ASP A 71 9.30 -1.90 5.84
C ASP A 71 10.45 -1.34 5.00
N SER A 72 10.29 -1.32 3.67
CA SER A 72 11.27 -0.76 2.76
C SER A 72 11.53 0.71 3.06
N HIS A 73 12.81 1.11 3.06
CA HIS A 73 13.25 2.50 3.23
C HIS A 73 12.64 3.23 4.45
N ARG A 74 12.22 2.49 5.48
CA ARG A 74 11.56 3.03 6.68
C ARG A 74 10.27 3.81 6.36
N ASN A 75 9.57 3.45 5.28
CA ASN A 75 8.40 4.18 4.81
C ASN A 75 7.32 4.36 5.89
N TYR A 76 7.01 3.31 6.67
CA TYR A 76 6.04 3.43 7.76
C TYR A 76 6.52 4.39 8.86
N ALA A 77 7.78 4.25 9.30
CA ALA A 77 8.33 5.12 10.34
C ALA A 77 8.36 6.59 9.89
N THR A 78 8.65 6.86 8.62
CA THR A 78 8.57 8.18 8.02
C THR A 78 7.13 8.71 8.02
N ALA A 79 6.16 7.91 7.58
CA ALA A 79 4.75 8.29 7.59
C ALA A 79 4.26 8.69 8.99
N LEU A 80 4.55 7.84 9.98
CA LEU A 80 4.18 8.09 11.37
C LEU A 80 4.85 9.35 11.93
N SER A 81 6.14 9.55 11.65
CA SER A 81 6.86 10.76 12.07
C SER A 81 6.29 12.03 11.44
N GLU A 82 5.91 11.98 10.17
CA GLU A 82 5.31 13.11 9.45
C GLU A 82 3.95 13.50 10.03
N ILE A 83 3.08 12.50 10.31
CA ILE A 83 1.78 12.73 10.94
C ILE A 83 1.93 13.28 12.36
N ARG A 84 2.83 12.70 13.17
CA ARG A 84 3.13 13.24 14.51
C ARG A 84 3.71 14.66 14.48
N SER A 85 4.35 15.04 13.37
CA SER A 85 4.84 16.41 13.14
C SER A 85 3.78 17.34 12.54
N GLY A 86 2.53 16.88 12.42
CA GLY A 86 1.39 17.66 11.94
C GLY A 86 1.32 17.85 10.43
N ARG A 87 2.19 17.22 9.63
CA ARG A 87 2.14 17.37 8.17
C ARG A 87 2.80 16.24 7.41
N LYS A 88 2.00 15.56 6.58
CA LYS A 88 2.46 14.65 5.54
C LYS A 88 3.29 15.39 4.48
N ARG A 89 4.40 14.77 4.08
CA ARG A 89 5.37 15.30 3.09
C ARG A 89 5.74 14.27 2.02
N SER A 90 5.70 12.99 2.35
CA SER A 90 6.18 11.91 1.46
C SER A 90 5.05 11.11 0.82
N HIS A 91 5.41 10.23 -0.12
CA HIS A 91 4.49 9.47 -0.95
C HIS A 91 4.16 8.08 -0.37
N TRP A 92 3.32 8.05 0.67
CA TRP A 92 2.98 6.79 1.36
C TRP A 92 1.48 6.51 1.51
N ILE A 93 0.62 7.45 1.08
CA ILE A 93 -0.83 7.41 1.36
C ILE A 93 -1.49 6.08 0.97
N TRP A 94 -1.13 5.51 -0.18
CA TRP A 94 -1.82 4.34 -0.74
C TRP A 94 -1.61 3.05 0.05
N PHE A 95 -0.43 2.88 0.65
CA PHE A 95 -0.06 1.65 1.33
C PHE A 95 -0.07 1.78 2.85
N VAL A 96 -0.26 2.98 3.39
CA VAL A 96 -0.48 3.21 4.83
C VAL A 96 -1.97 3.40 5.13
N PHE A 97 -2.70 4.14 4.29
CA PHE A 97 -4.16 4.30 4.35
C PHE A 97 -4.78 3.70 3.07
N PRO A 98 -4.82 2.36 2.96
CA PRO A 98 -5.37 1.72 1.78
C PRO A 98 -6.89 1.92 1.72
N GLN A 99 -7.41 1.95 0.49
CA GLN A 99 -8.83 2.17 0.19
C GLN A 99 -9.36 1.05 -0.70
N ILE A 100 -10.67 0.90 -0.78
CA ILE A 100 -11.28 -0.14 -1.63
C ILE A 100 -11.02 0.16 -3.12
N THR A 101 -10.90 -0.92 -3.91
CA THR A 101 -10.67 -0.85 -5.35
C THR A 101 -11.79 -0.10 -6.09
N GLY A 102 -11.47 0.47 -7.25
CA GLY A 102 -12.45 1.17 -8.09
C GLY A 102 -12.77 2.60 -7.66
N LEU A 103 -12.13 3.13 -6.61
CA LEU A 103 -12.25 4.54 -6.24
C LEU A 103 -11.42 5.46 -7.16
N GLY A 104 -12.02 6.59 -7.55
CA GLY A 104 -11.44 7.59 -8.45
C GLY A 104 -11.60 7.26 -9.94
N GLN A 105 -11.79 8.28 -10.79
CA GLN A 105 -11.99 8.09 -12.23
C GLN A 105 -10.70 7.63 -12.95
N PHE A 106 -9.55 8.17 -12.55
CA PHE A 106 -8.25 7.86 -13.14
C PHE A 106 -7.21 7.51 -12.05
N PRO A 107 -7.31 6.32 -11.44
CA PRO A 107 -6.42 5.96 -10.34
C PRO A 107 -4.99 5.72 -10.84
N SER A 108 -4.00 6.22 -10.10
CA SER A 108 -2.58 5.99 -10.36
C SER A 108 -2.21 4.50 -10.25
N GLN A 109 -1.07 4.12 -10.81
CA GLN A 109 -0.54 2.75 -10.69
C GLN A 109 -0.43 2.30 -9.22
N MET A 110 0.03 3.19 -8.33
CA MET A 110 0.12 2.92 -6.89
C MET A 110 -1.26 2.75 -6.25
N ALA A 111 -2.23 3.59 -6.61
CA ALA A 111 -3.60 3.46 -6.11
C ALA A 111 -4.25 2.13 -6.52
N ARG A 112 -3.94 1.62 -7.72
CA ARG A 112 -4.42 0.31 -8.19
C ARG A 112 -3.72 -0.84 -7.49
N HIS A 113 -2.40 -0.76 -7.35
CA HIS A 113 -1.59 -1.85 -6.77
C HIS A 113 -1.89 -2.07 -5.27
N PHE A 114 -2.11 -0.99 -4.53
CA PHE A 114 -2.40 -1.04 -3.09
C PHE A 114 -3.88 -0.94 -2.73
N ALA A 115 -4.77 -1.01 -3.72
CA ALA A 115 -6.19 -1.10 -3.45
C ALA A 115 -6.51 -2.40 -2.68
N ILE A 116 -7.45 -2.31 -1.75
CA ILE A 116 -8.09 -3.45 -1.11
C ILE A 116 -9.23 -3.91 -2.03
N THR A 117 -9.26 -5.20 -2.35
CA THR A 117 -10.14 -5.75 -3.38
C THR A 117 -11.51 -6.16 -2.85
N SER A 118 -11.63 -6.41 -1.55
CA SER A 118 -12.86 -6.88 -0.91
C SER A 118 -12.91 -6.55 0.58
N LEU A 119 -14.10 -6.66 1.18
CA LEU A 119 -14.27 -6.56 2.64
C LEU A 119 -13.50 -7.67 3.38
N GLU A 120 -13.38 -8.86 2.80
CA GLU A 120 -12.61 -9.97 3.35
C GLU A 120 -11.12 -9.64 3.41
N GLU A 121 -10.56 -9.03 2.36
CA GLU A 121 -9.17 -8.57 2.36
C GLU A 121 -8.96 -7.44 3.37
N ALA A 122 -9.93 -6.52 3.52
CA ALA A 122 -9.88 -5.47 4.54
C ALA A 122 -9.86 -6.06 5.95
N ARG A 123 -10.71 -7.08 6.22
CA ARG A 123 -10.73 -7.82 7.49
C ARG A 123 -9.40 -8.53 7.73
N ALA A 124 -8.84 -9.18 6.70
CA ALA A 124 -7.53 -9.82 6.80
C ALA A 124 -6.41 -8.81 7.06
N TYR A 125 -6.44 -7.64 6.43
CA TYR A 125 -5.50 -6.54 6.68
C TYR A 125 -5.57 -6.08 8.14
N LEU A 126 -6.78 -5.87 8.66
CA LEU A 126 -6.99 -5.39 10.02
C LEU A 126 -6.61 -6.43 11.09
N ALA A 127 -6.90 -7.70 10.84
CA ALA A 127 -6.54 -8.81 11.73
C ALA A 127 -5.03 -9.16 11.70
N HIS A 128 -4.29 -8.66 10.71
CA HIS A 128 -2.87 -8.97 10.59
C HIS A 128 -2.08 -8.28 11.72
N PRO A 129 -1.21 -9.00 12.46
CA PRO A 129 -0.59 -8.50 13.69
C PRO A 129 0.29 -7.26 13.49
N VAL A 130 0.93 -7.12 12.33
CA VAL A 130 1.73 -5.93 11.99
C VAL A 130 0.87 -4.83 11.33
N LEU A 131 0.19 -5.13 10.22
CA LEU A 131 -0.56 -4.12 9.45
C LEU A 131 -1.73 -3.50 10.22
N GLY A 132 -2.49 -4.32 10.96
CA GLY A 132 -3.56 -3.85 11.82
C GLY A 132 -3.05 -2.88 12.88
N GLN A 133 -2.00 -3.28 13.61
CA GLN A 133 -1.40 -2.43 14.65
C GLN A 133 -0.86 -1.12 14.08
N ARG A 134 -0.19 -1.18 12.92
CA ARG A 134 0.34 0.02 12.24
C ARG A 134 -0.75 0.98 11.81
N LEU A 135 -1.84 0.45 11.27
CA LEU A 135 -2.98 1.26 10.86
C LEU A 135 -3.62 1.93 12.07
N ARG A 136 -3.83 1.20 13.18
CA ARG A 136 -4.35 1.77 14.44
C ARG A 136 -3.43 2.85 14.99
N GLU A 137 -2.12 2.58 15.07
CA GLU A 137 -1.15 3.52 15.60
C GLU A 137 -1.13 4.84 14.81
N ILE A 138 -1.09 4.78 13.47
CA ILE A 138 -1.06 6.00 12.67
C ILE A 138 -2.42 6.70 12.64
N SER A 139 -3.54 5.97 12.65
CA SER A 139 -4.88 6.57 12.80
C SER A 139 -5.03 7.28 14.14
N LYS A 140 -4.50 6.69 15.22
CA LYS A 140 -4.43 7.34 16.52
C LYS A 140 -3.58 8.61 16.47
N ALA A 141 -2.42 8.58 15.79
CA ALA A 141 -1.61 9.79 15.61
C ALA A 141 -2.33 10.89 14.80
N VAL A 142 -3.19 10.52 13.84
CA VAL A 142 -4.07 11.46 13.14
C VAL A 142 -5.12 12.03 14.09
N LEU A 143 -5.79 11.17 14.88
CA LEU A 143 -6.81 11.56 15.84
C LEU A 143 -6.26 12.47 16.95
N ASP A 144 -5.05 12.22 17.41
CA ASP A 144 -4.38 12.98 18.47
C ASP A 144 -3.70 14.27 17.94
N SER A 145 -3.66 14.50 16.63
CA SER A 145 -3.01 15.68 16.01
C SER A 145 -3.67 17.00 16.43
N GLU A 146 -2.90 18.03 16.75
CA GLU A 146 -3.44 19.38 17.05
C GLU A 146 -3.82 20.17 15.78
N VAL A 147 -3.54 19.63 14.60
CA VAL A 147 -3.86 20.30 13.33
C VAL A 147 -5.35 20.17 13.04
N GLU A 148 -6.05 21.31 13.01
CA GLU A 148 -7.51 21.38 12.78
C GLU A 148 -7.90 21.03 11.34
N ASP A 149 -7.13 21.51 10.35
CA ASP A 149 -7.41 21.26 8.94
C ASP A 149 -6.76 19.96 8.46
N VAL A 150 -7.59 18.95 8.14
CA VAL A 150 -7.13 17.67 7.59
C VAL A 150 -6.34 17.84 6.29
N GLY A 151 -6.63 18.86 5.49
CA GLY A 151 -5.88 19.19 4.28
C GLY A 151 -4.46 19.68 4.60
N GLN A 152 -4.26 20.35 5.74
CA GLN A 152 -2.91 20.70 6.20
C GLN A 152 -2.17 19.47 6.72
N LEU A 153 -2.85 18.62 7.51
CA LEU A 153 -2.28 17.39 8.05
C LEU A 153 -1.88 16.40 6.96
N MET A 154 -2.77 16.16 5.99
CA MET A 154 -2.53 15.25 4.86
C MET A 154 -1.69 15.89 3.75
N GLY A 155 -1.25 17.14 3.94
CA GLY A 155 -0.45 17.88 2.98
C GLY A 155 -1.27 18.42 1.81
N SER A 156 -0.64 19.26 1.00
CA SER A 156 -1.33 20.15 0.05
C SER A 156 -2.09 19.47 -1.10
N MET A 157 -2.03 18.13 -1.20
CA MET A 157 -2.75 17.38 -2.23
C MET A 157 -4.16 17.06 -1.74
N ALA A 158 -5.18 17.76 -2.26
CA ALA A 158 -6.57 17.56 -1.89
C ALA A 158 -7.05 16.09 -1.96
N VAL A 159 -6.42 15.28 -2.81
CA VAL A 159 -6.76 13.85 -2.96
C VAL A 159 -6.35 12.99 -1.75
N ASP A 160 -5.41 13.44 -0.91
CA ASP A 160 -4.90 12.63 0.19
C ASP A 160 -5.87 12.62 1.39
N LYS A 161 -6.58 13.73 1.64
CA LYS A 161 -7.67 13.74 2.64
C LYS A 161 -8.84 12.84 2.22
N ASP A 162 -9.15 12.77 0.94
CA ASP A 162 -10.23 11.89 0.44
C ASP A 162 -9.84 10.41 0.59
N LYS A 163 -8.55 10.09 0.41
CA LYS A 163 -8.00 8.75 0.67
C LYS A 163 -8.07 8.38 2.14
N LEU A 164 -7.73 9.31 3.02
CA LEU A 164 -7.88 9.11 4.46
C LEU A 164 -9.34 8.79 4.79
N ARG A 165 -10.30 9.61 4.35
CA ARG A 165 -11.73 9.38 4.58
C ARG A 165 -12.18 8.02 4.06
N SER A 166 -11.78 7.66 2.84
CA SER A 166 -12.11 6.37 2.23
C SER A 166 -11.54 5.20 3.03
N SER A 167 -10.30 5.33 3.51
CA SER A 167 -9.64 4.32 4.34
C SER A 167 -10.33 4.18 5.70
N MET A 168 -10.58 5.28 6.41
CA MET A 168 -11.26 5.24 7.71
C MET A 168 -12.67 4.67 7.59
N THR A 169 -13.40 5.04 6.53
CA THR A 169 -14.72 4.45 6.23
C THR A 169 -14.60 2.95 6.03
N LEU A 170 -13.66 2.48 5.21
CA LEU A 170 -13.47 1.05 4.95
C LEU A 170 -13.23 0.27 6.25
N PHE A 171 -12.31 0.72 7.08
CA PHE A 171 -11.94 -0.01 8.30
C PHE A 171 -12.96 0.15 9.42
N LYS A 172 -13.66 1.30 9.53
CA LYS A 172 -14.84 1.42 10.39
C LYS A 172 -15.88 0.35 10.03
N ARG A 173 -16.21 0.20 8.75
CA ARG A 173 -17.20 -0.82 8.31
C ARG A 173 -16.73 -2.26 8.55
N VAL A 174 -15.42 -2.51 8.53
CA VAL A 174 -14.88 -3.82 8.96
C VAL A 174 -15.17 -4.05 10.43
N VAL A 175 -14.85 -3.08 11.29
CA VAL A 175 -15.08 -3.14 12.75
C VAL A 175 -16.57 -3.28 13.08
N ASP A 176 -17.45 -2.52 12.42
CA ASP A 176 -18.90 -2.62 12.59
C ASP A 176 -19.43 -4.03 12.34
N GLY A 177 -18.84 -4.73 11.37
CA GLY A 177 -19.16 -6.13 11.03
C GLY A 177 -18.40 -7.18 11.84
N MET A 178 -17.58 -6.79 12.82
CA MET A 178 -16.88 -7.71 13.73
C MET A 178 -17.68 -7.89 15.02
N GLY A 179 -17.69 -9.13 15.53
CA GLY A 179 -18.26 -9.43 16.85
C GLY A 179 -17.42 -8.78 17.97
N GLU A 180 -18.03 -8.53 19.12
CA GLU A 180 -17.36 -7.85 20.26
C GLU A 180 -16.03 -8.51 20.66
N ALA A 181 -15.96 -9.84 20.62
CA ALA A 181 -14.75 -10.60 20.96
C ALA A 181 -13.60 -10.45 19.94
N GLU A 182 -13.87 -9.99 18.72
CA GLU A 182 -12.86 -9.78 17.68
C GLU A 182 -12.33 -8.33 17.65
N ARG A 183 -13.06 -7.37 18.23
CA ARG A 183 -12.68 -5.95 18.22
C ARG A 183 -11.49 -5.70 19.13
N GLY A 184 -10.55 -4.91 18.66
CA GLY A 184 -9.50 -4.34 19.51
C GLY A 184 -9.97 -3.09 20.24
N GLU A 185 -9.32 -2.79 21.36
CA GLU A 185 -9.59 -1.56 22.14
C GLU A 185 -9.31 -0.28 21.34
N GLU A 186 -8.40 -0.35 20.36
CA GLU A 186 -8.00 0.78 19.51
C GLU A 186 -8.80 0.85 18.19
N ASP A 187 -9.92 0.15 18.07
CA ASP A 187 -10.71 0.09 16.83
C ASP A 187 -11.55 1.34 16.60
N GLU A 188 -11.90 2.04 17.69
CA GLU A 188 -12.68 3.28 17.69
C GLU A 188 -11.95 4.44 17.00
N VAL A 189 -10.63 4.33 16.79
CA VAL A 189 -9.84 5.38 16.13
C VAL A 189 -10.33 5.70 14.72
N PHE A 190 -10.91 4.72 14.01
CA PHE A 190 -11.41 4.95 12.64
C PHE A 190 -12.63 5.86 12.62
N GLU A 191 -13.57 5.63 13.54
CA GLU A 191 -14.73 6.49 13.71
C GLU A 191 -14.32 7.85 14.26
N GLY A 192 -13.46 7.91 15.27
CA GLY A 192 -12.97 9.18 15.83
C GLY A 192 -12.29 10.07 14.79
N VAL A 193 -11.51 9.51 13.85
CA VAL A 193 -10.93 10.30 12.74
C VAL A 193 -12.01 10.85 11.80
N LEU A 194 -13.06 10.07 11.53
CA LEU A 194 -14.20 10.54 10.72
C LEU A 194 -14.95 11.66 11.43
N GLU A 195 -15.23 11.52 12.73
CA GLU A 195 -15.88 12.55 13.53
C GLU A 195 -15.08 13.85 13.54
N LYS A 196 -13.78 13.75 13.82
CA LYS A 196 -12.90 14.92 13.95
C LYS A 196 -12.73 15.71 12.66
N TYR A 197 -12.49 15.03 11.54
CA TYR A 197 -12.06 15.69 10.30
C TYR A 197 -13.09 15.70 9.18
N PHE A 198 -14.15 14.92 9.32
CA PHE A 198 -15.16 14.73 8.28
C PHE A 198 -16.59 14.80 8.83
N GLU A 199 -16.79 15.35 10.04
CA GLU A 199 -18.11 15.50 10.68
C GLU A 199 -18.87 14.16 10.83
N GLY A 200 -18.13 13.05 10.96
CA GLY A 200 -18.67 11.69 10.99
C GLY A 200 -19.14 11.17 9.63
N VAL A 201 -18.97 11.95 8.56
CA VAL A 201 -19.46 11.61 7.23
C VAL A 201 -18.52 10.61 6.54
N GLU A 202 -19.00 9.39 6.39
CA GLU A 202 -18.34 8.32 5.66
C GLU A 202 -18.23 8.60 4.15
N ASP A 203 -17.23 8.03 3.50
CA ASP A 203 -17.08 8.08 2.05
C ASP A 203 -18.16 7.21 1.36
N GLY A 204 -19.16 7.86 0.75
CA GLY A 204 -20.31 7.15 0.16
C GLY A 204 -19.94 6.19 -0.98
N GLU A 205 -18.83 6.44 -1.67
CA GLU A 205 -18.37 5.60 -2.78
C GLU A 205 -17.70 4.31 -2.26
N THR A 206 -17.02 4.38 -1.12
CA THR A 206 -16.54 3.23 -0.34
C THR A 206 -17.73 2.41 0.17
N VAL A 207 -18.73 3.06 0.78
CA VAL A 207 -19.94 2.39 1.31
C VAL A 207 -20.67 1.60 0.23
N LYS A 208 -20.94 2.23 -0.93
CA LYS A 208 -21.60 1.57 -2.07
C LYS A 208 -20.83 0.33 -2.54
N ARG A 209 -19.50 0.38 -2.59
CA ARG A 209 -18.68 -0.76 -3.03
C ARG A 209 -18.66 -1.91 -2.04
N LEU A 210 -18.90 -1.62 -0.76
CA LEU A 210 -19.08 -2.67 0.24
C LEU A 210 -20.44 -3.36 0.14
N GLY A 211 -21.37 -2.86 -0.71
CA GLY A 211 -22.71 -3.40 -0.85
C GLY A 211 -23.58 -3.20 0.40
N LEU A 212 -23.20 -2.24 1.25
CA LEU A 212 -23.91 -1.88 2.47
C LEU A 212 -24.87 -0.72 2.13
N HIS A 213 -26.14 -1.06 1.90
CA HIS A 213 -27.22 -0.13 1.58
C HIS A 213 -28.31 -0.19 2.66
#